data_AF-A0A430FGZ3-F1
#
_entry.id   AF-A0A430FGZ3-F1
#
_cell.length_a   1.000
_cell.length_b   1.000
_cell.length_c   1.000
_cell.angle_alpha   90.00
_cell.angle_beta   90.00
_cell.angle_gamma   90.00
#
_symmetry.space_group_name_H-M   'P 1'
#
loop_
_entity.id
_entity.type
_entity.pdbx_description
1 polymer ?
#
loop_
_entity_poly.entity_id
_entity_poly.type
_entity_poly.pdbx_seq_one_letter_code
_entity_poly.pdbx_strand_id
1 'polypeptide(L)'
;MKQGGVITHARGWRAKVQLLAASIAAIAMLGAFTPGAMADTATDSTTGSTGSSTTTTDTTKANLDAAKQTVADKQAALDAANKELTDAKNAQQAEAAKKSAQGFFEYVRDSVTSTAAQKADAQAALDVLLGKIDKPSWYDQLVTLGKSGGPDTLDNLTQTLNYYDAVNGVRTGSSNNLNALTVNLEFVAQAIVNSFYSAHNLDHARTYNGWENLIWGPFGEYTGGTTESTLNGAMLGWYSDEKTAFNLAAATGSYNGQYVDGAFLNANRHHGGEISAKYPNLYHNTGHYLNFVDADIVSMGFAVNHNTDWSNEVVWRGSSHAGSMTVIEFRDAFAAYANNAEAEAKVRAAQEKVDTAQKELDAAKAALDKAQAAYNAAHSLVPVYRLFNPNAGLHHYTISAGERDFLVGKGWNYENISFYATNRDDTNPNIKPVYREYNPNDGNHNFTLSKGEHDHLVSLGWNNEQIAWYTDATGEVTVYRLYNPNNGEHMYTTSKGEYEVNGQRGWHKEGIAWQGLKSAK
;
A
#
# COMPACT_ATOMS: atom_id res chain seq x y z
N MET A 1 29.58 5.84 -52.20
CA MET A 1 30.40 4.61 -52.21
C MET A 1 31.11 4.55 -50.87
N LYS A 2 31.01 3.58 -49.96
CA LYS A 2 30.40 2.25 -49.84
C LYS A 2 29.79 2.21 -48.40
N GLN A 3 28.53 1.81 -48.22
CA GLN A 3 28.09 0.51 -47.66
C GLN A 3 28.87 0.11 -46.39
N GLY A 4 28.28 -0.20 -45.23
CA GLY A 4 26.92 -0.52 -44.85
C GLY A 4 26.98 -1.30 -43.52
N GLY A 5 25.87 -1.46 -42.81
CA GLY A 5 25.78 -2.44 -41.72
C GLY A 5 24.90 -2.06 -40.54
N VAL A 6 23.58 -2.02 -40.76
CA VAL A 6 22.60 -2.27 -39.70
C VAL A 6 22.47 -3.79 -39.56
N ILE A 7 22.67 -4.32 -38.34
CA ILE A 7 22.20 -5.66 -37.96
C ILE A 7 21.53 -5.55 -36.59
N THR A 8 20.21 -5.49 -36.61
CA THR A 8 19.34 -6.05 -35.56
C THR A 8 19.26 -7.57 -35.76
N HIS A 9 19.30 -8.39 -34.71
CA HIS A 9 18.48 -9.60 -34.56
C HIS A 9 18.43 -10.05 -33.09
N ALA A 10 17.31 -10.65 -32.74
CA ALA A 10 16.78 -10.89 -31.41
C ALA A 10 17.17 -12.25 -30.78
N ARG A 11 16.79 -12.36 -29.50
CA ARG A 11 16.54 -13.56 -28.66
C ARG A 11 17.67 -14.04 -27.75
N GLY A 12 17.35 -14.06 -26.45
CA GLY A 12 18.12 -14.73 -25.40
C GLY A 12 17.49 -14.54 -24.02
N TRP A 13 16.34 -15.18 -23.78
CA TRP A 13 15.68 -15.29 -22.47
C TRP A 13 16.26 -16.50 -21.71
N ARG A 14 16.38 -16.37 -20.37
CA ARG A 14 16.68 -17.41 -19.33
C ARG A 14 18.18 -17.83 -19.30
N ALA A 15 18.87 -18.04 -18.19
CA ALA A 15 18.61 -18.29 -16.76
C ALA A 15 19.94 -17.96 -15.99
N LYS A 16 20.12 -17.81 -14.69
CA LYS A 16 19.80 -18.61 -13.49
C LYS A 16 20.27 -17.77 -12.29
N VAL A 17 19.46 -17.58 -11.26
CA VAL A 17 19.98 -17.47 -9.88
C VAL A 17 19.08 -18.36 -9.03
N GLN A 18 19.68 -19.39 -8.46
CA GLN A 18 19.05 -20.37 -7.59
C GLN A 18 20.01 -20.61 -6.42
N LEU A 19 19.42 -20.83 -5.24
CA LEU A 19 19.97 -21.12 -3.91
C LEU A 19 20.38 -19.86 -3.11
N LEU A 20 19.97 -19.71 -1.84
CA LEU A 20 19.79 -20.72 -0.80
C LEU A 20 18.62 -20.38 0.16
N ALA A 21 18.00 -21.44 0.69
CA ALA A 21 16.90 -21.43 1.64
C ALA A 21 17.38 -21.47 3.10
N ALA A 22 16.54 -20.94 4.01
CA ALA A 22 16.34 -21.21 5.45
C ALA A 22 15.88 -19.88 6.08
N SER A 23 14.74 -19.74 6.76
CA SER A 23 14.10 -20.60 7.74
C SER A 23 12.64 -20.16 7.91
N ILE A 24 11.73 -21.07 8.25
CA ILE A 24 10.79 -21.02 9.38
C ILE A 24 9.91 -22.26 9.28
N ALA A 25 10.15 -23.19 10.20
CA ALA A 25 9.30 -24.34 10.48
C ALA A 25 8.42 -24.02 11.71
N ALA A 26 7.34 -24.79 11.82
CA ALA A 26 6.33 -24.85 12.87
C ALA A 26 5.19 -23.80 12.77
N ILE A 27 4.01 -24.26 12.34
CA ILE A 27 2.98 -24.78 13.25
C ILE A 27 2.16 -25.83 12.48
N ALA A 28 1.95 -26.97 13.14
CA ALA A 28 1.28 -28.15 12.61
C ALA A 28 -0.11 -28.32 13.22
N MET A 29 -0.93 -29.07 12.47
CA MET A 29 -2.04 -29.93 12.88
C MET A 29 -3.45 -29.35 13.08
N LEU A 30 -4.33 -29.76 12.14
CA LEU A 30 -5.59 -30.51 12.30
C LEU A 30 -6.55 -30.06 11.18
N GLY A 31 -7.17 -30.89 10.34
CA GLY A 31 -7.15 -32.33 10.13
C GLY A 31 -8.02 -32.57 8.88
N ALA A 32 -7.50 -33.29 7.89
CA ALA A 32 -8.25 -33.68 6.70
C ALA A 32 -8.68 -35.15 6.86
N PHE A 33 -9.98 -35.38 6.89
CA PHE A 33 -10.59 -36.71 6.85
C PHE A 33 -10.78 -37.15 5.40
N THR A 34 -10.31 -38.35 5.07
CA THR A 34 -10.83 -39.16 3.95
C THR A 34 -11.20 -40.56 4.46
N PRO A 35 -12.15 -41.25 3.81
CA PRO A 35 -13.01 -42.25 4.45
C PRO A 35 -12.47 -43.67 4.33
N GLY A 36 -12.62 -44.44 5.41
CA GLY A 36 -12.32 -45.88 5.48
C GLY A 36 -13.59 -46.71 5.60
N ALA A 37 -13.63 -47.79 4.82
CA ALA A 37 -14.72 -48.74 4.63
C ALA A 37 -15.33 -49.32 5.91
N MET A 38 -16.64 -49.56 5.86
CA MET A 38 -17.38 -50.36 6.82
C MET A 38 -17.02 -51.85 6.69
N ALA A 39 -16.75 -52.49 7.82
CA ALA A 39 -16.92 -53.92 8.01
C ALA A 39 -17.66 -54.16 9.34
N ASP A 40 -18.79 -54.82 9.17
CA ASP A 40 -19.70 -55.49 10.09
C ASP A 40 -19.07 -56.03 11.39
N THR A 41 -19.72 -55.76 12.53
CA THR A 41 -20.02 -56.77 13.57
C THR A 41 -21.03 -56.21 14.56
N ALA A 42 -22.16 -56.90 14.65
CA ALA A 42 -23.22 -56.67 15.62
C ALA A 42 -22.76 -56.94 17.06
N THR A 43 -23.12 -56.04 17.99
CA THR A 43 -23.47 -56.42 19.37
C THR A 43 -24.61 -55.55 19.88
N ASP A 44 -25.62 -56.24 20.40
CA ASP A 44 -26.82 -55.74 21.07
C ASP A 44 -26.46 -55.09 22.41
N SER A 45 -26.91 -53.86 22.65
CA SER A 45 -27.21 -53.39 24.00
C SER A 45 -28.22 -52.24 23.96
N THR A 46 -29.38 -52.53 24.54
CA THR A 46 -30.48 -51.63 24.81
C THR A 46 -30.11 -50.69 25.95
N THR A 47 -29.98 -49.39 25.68
CA THR A 47 -30.19 -48.34 26.70
C THR A 47 -30.82 -47.11 26.04
N GLY A 48 -31.97 -46.70 26.58
CA GLY A 48 -32.69 -45.50 26.15
C GLY A 48 -31.86 -44.26 26.45
N SER A 49 -31.59 -43.47 25.43
CA SER A 49 -31.17 -42.08 25.54
C SER A 49 -32.06 -41.27 24.63
N THR A 50 -32.67 -40.24 25.20
CA THR A 50 -33.53 -39.26 24.56
C THR A 50 -32.74 -38.51 23.47
N GLY A 51 -32.70 -39.08 22.27
CA GLY A 51 -32.16 -38.41 21.10
C GLY A 51 -33.11 -37.30 20.68
N SER A 52 -32.74 -36.05 20.96
CA SER A 52 -33.24 -34.91 20.20
C SER A 52 -32.83 -35.14 18.75
N SER A 53 -33.75 -35.63 17.94
CA SER A 53 -33.55 -35.80 16.49
C SER A 53 -33.44 -34.41 15.88
N THR A 54 -32.21 -33.89 15.80
CA THR A 54 -31.92 -32.70 15.00
C THR A 54 -32.15 -33.11 13.55
N THR A 55 -33.29 -32.72 12.99
CA THR A 55 -33.68 -33.09 11.63
C THR A 55 -32.74 -32.40 10.63
N THR A 56 -32.57 -32.95 9.43
CA THR A 56 -31.74 -32.38 8.34
C THR A 56 -32.02 -30.88 8.08
N THR A 57 -33.25 -30.45 8.34
CA THR A 57 -33.72 -29.05 8.29
C THR A 57 -33.05 -28.13 9.32
N ASP A 58 -32.85 -28.57 10.56
CA ASP A 58 -32.20 -27.76 11.61
C ASP A 58 -30.71 -27.53 11.31
N THR A 59 -30.03 -28.56 10.80
CA THR A 59 -28.61 -28.50 10.41
C THR A 59 -28.39 -27.55 9.22
N THR A 60 -29.27 -27.55 8.22
CA THR A 60 -29.13 -26.66 7.05
C THR A 60 -29.42 -25.20 7.40
N LYS A 61 -30.33 -24.92 8.35
CA LYS A 61 -30.55 -23.57 8.88
C LYS A 61 -29.33 -23.05 9.63
N ALA A 62 -28.76 -23.86 10.53
CA ALA A 62 -27.55 -23.48 11.26
C ALA A 62 -26.38 -23.17 10.33
N ASN A 63 -26.20 -23.97 9.26
CA ASN A 63 -25.16 -23.73 8.26
C ASN A 63 -25.38 -22.44 7.46
N LEU A 64 -26.64 -22.12 7.12
CA LEU A 64 -27.00 -20.87 6.45
C LEU A 64 -26.69 -19.65 7.34
N ASP A 65 -27.10 -19.69 8.60
CA ASP A 65 -26.90 -18.59 9.53
C ASP A 65 -25.39 -18.39 9.84
N ALA A 66 -24.62 -19.48 9.96
CA ALA A 66 -23.16 -19.41 10.07
C ALA A 66 -22.48 -18.80 8.82
N ALA A 67 -22.98 -19.12 7.61
CA ALA A 67 -22.47 -18.54 6.38
C ALA A 67 -22.80 -17.04 6.27
N LYS A 68 -24.00 -16.61 6.69
CA LYS A 68 -24.37 -15.18 6.78
C LYS A 68 -23.42 -14.43 7.71
N GLN A 69 -23.15 -14.99 8.90
CA GLN A 69 -22.22 -14.39 9.85
C GLN A 69 -20.81 -14.30 9.27
N THR A 70 -20.35 -15.37 8.60
CA THR A 70 -19.04 -15.37 7.93
C THR A 70 -18.92 -14.25 6.91
N VAL A 71 -19.96 -13.99 6.10
CA VAL A 71 -19.97 -12.86 5.15
C VAL A 71 -19.88 -11.52 5.88
N ALA A 72 -20.61 -11.34 6.98
CA ALA A 72 -20.55 -10.12 7.77
C ALA A 72 -19.14 -9.89 8.35
N ASP A 73 -18.52 -10.93 8.89
CA ASP A 73 -17.16 -10.86 9.45
C ASP A 73 -16.11 -10.53 8.37
N LYS A 74 -16.24 -11.13 7.17
CA LYS A 74 -15.34 -10.84 6.04
C LYS A 74 -15.55 -9.45 5.45
N GLN A 75 -16.78 -8.93 5.48
CA GLN A 75 -17.05 -7.54 5.10
C GLN A 75 -16.39 -6.58 6.10
N ALA A 76 -16.52 -6.83 7.41
CA ALA A 76 -15.85 -6.01 8.42
C ALA A 76 -14.32 -6.03 8.28
N ALA A 77 -13.73 -7.18 7.93
CA ALA A 77 -12.30 -7.29 7.66
C ALA A 77 -11.87 -6.48 6.42
N LEU A 78 -12.66 -6.50 5.35
CA LEU A 78 -12.42 -5.67 4.16
C LEU A 78 -12.50 -4.17 4.49
N ASP A 79 -13.51 -3.76 5.28
CA ASP A 79 -13.67 -2.37 5.70
C ASP A 79 -12.47 -1.90 6.55
N ALA A 80 -11.98 -2.74 7.45
CA ALA A 80 -10.78 -2.47 8.24
C ALA A 80 -9.52 -2.35 7.36
N ALA A 81 -9.34 -3.24 6.39
CA ALA A 81 -8.21 -3.17 5.44
C ALA A 81 -8.27 -1.90 4.58
N ASN A 82 -9.46 -1.50 4.12
CA ASN A 82 -9.65 -0.26 3.36
C ASN A 82 -9.35 0.99 4.20
N LYS A 83 -9.69 0.96 5.50
CA LYS A 83 -9.31 2.01 6.43
C LYS A 83 -7.78 2.10 6.55
N GLU A 84 -7.10 0.97 6.74
CA GLU A 84 -5.63 0.93 6.83
C GLU A 84 -4.97 1.49 5.55
N LEU A 85 -5.49 1.14 4.37
CA LEU A 85 -5.03 1.69 3.10
C LEU A 85 -5.21 3.22 3.00
N THR A 86 -6.34 3.72 3.50
CA THR A 86 -6.61 5.17 3.53
C THR A 86 -5.66 5.89 4.46
N ASP A 87 -5.45 5.35 5.67
CA ASP A 87 -4.51 5.90 6.65
C ASP A 87 -3.08 5.91 6.07
N ALA A 88 -2.66 4.83 5.39
CA ALA A 88 -1.35 4.74 4.74
C ALA A 88 -1.16 5.77 3.62
N LYS A 89 -2.19 6.00 2.78
CA LYS A 89 -2.16 7.03 1.73
C LYS A 89 -2.08 8.45 2.31
N ASN A 90 -2.80 8.71 3.39
CA ASN A 90 -2.73 10.00 4.07
C ASN A 90 -1.34 10.24 4.70
N ALA A 91 -0.77 9.22 5.34
CA ALA A 91 0.58 9.28 5.89
C ALA A 91 1.64 9.52 4.79
N GLN A 92 1.51 8.85 3.64
CA GLN A 92 2.39 9.06 2.49
C GLN A 92 2.38 10.52 2.00
N GLN A 93 1.19 11.14 1.92
CA GLN A 93 1.07 12.55 1.53
C GLN A 93 1.67 13.50 2.57
N ALA A 94 1.51 13.21 3.87
CA ALA A 94 2.09 14.02 4.94
C ALA A 94 3.62 13.97 4.94
N GLU A 95 4.23 12.80 4.73
CA GLU A 95 5.69 12.64 4.67
C GLU A 95 6.30 13.31 3.43
N ALA A 96 5.62 13.28 2.29
CA ALA A 96 6.05 13.99 1.08
C ALA A 96 6.20 15.51 1.28
N ALA A 97 5.52 16.08 2.29
CA ALA A 97 5.58 17.50 2.63
C ALA A 97 6.78 17.88 3.52
N LYS A 98 7.52 16.92 4.10
CA LYS A 98 8.58 17.17 5.09
C LYS A 98 10.01 17.23 4.52
N LYS A 99 10.21 17.49 3.22
CA LYS A 99 11.52 17.42 2.52
C LYS A 99 12.61 18.33 3.10
N SER A 100 13.28 17.86 4.17
CA SER A 100 14.23 18.62 4.97
C SER A 100 15.21 17.68 5.68
N ALA A 101 16.30 18.23 6.23
CA ALA A 101 17.25 17.53 7.09
C ALA A 101 16.55 16.92 8.31
N GLN A 102 15.64 17.69 8.92
CA GLN A 102 14.86 17.20 10.06
C GLN A 102 14.05 15.96 9.67
N GLY A 103 13.32 16.02 8.56
CA GLY A 103 12.53 14.89 8.08
C GLY A 103 13.40 13.68 7.72
N PHE A 104 14.58 13.90 7.15
CA PHE A 104 15.54 12.82 6.87
C PHE A 104 16.06 12.15 8.15
N PHE A 105 16.42 12.92 9.18
CA PHE A 105 16.86 12.35 10.45
C PHE A 105 15.72 11.63 11.19
N GLU A 106 14.49 12.16 11.15
CA GLU A 106 13.29 11.46 11.63
C GLU A 106 13.11 10.12 10.90
N TYR A 107 13.26 10.10 9.57
CA TYR A 107 13.19 8.88 8.77
C TYR A 107 14.23 7.84 9.21
N VAL A 108 15.51 8.21 9.36
CA VAL A 108 16.55 7.26 9.79
C VAL A 108 16.31 6.77 11.22
N ARG A 109 15.82 7.62 12.12
CA ARG A 109 15.49 7.25 13.51
C ARG A 109 14.34 6.23 13.56
N ASP A 110 13.29 6.46 12.78
CA ASP A 110 12.04 5.70 12.88
C ASP A 110 12.00 4.49 11.93
N SER A 111 12.87 4.46 10.91
CA SER A 111 12.95 3.38 9.94
C SER A 111 13.18 2.02 10.59
N VAL A 112 12.45 1.01 10.12
CA VAL A 112 12.60 -0.38 10.57
C VAL A 112 13.87 -1.05 10.03
N THR A 113 14.49 -0.49 8.99
CA THR A 113 15.72 -1.03 8.38
C THR A 113 16.99 -0.45 8.99
N SER A 114 16.90 0.64 9.74
CA SER A 114 18.05 1.29 10.39
C SER A 114 18.54 0.53 11.63
N THR A 115 19.86 0.46 11.79
CA THR A 115 20.49 -0.16 12.96
C THR A 115 20.33 0.70 14.21
N ALA A 116 20.52 0.12 15.41
CA ALA A 116 20.45 0.88 16.66
C ALA A 116 21.45 2.06 16.70
N ALA A 117 22.66 1.89 16.13
CA ALA A 117 23.66 2.95 16.05
C ALA A 117 23.21 4.10 15.12
N GLN A 118 22.64 3.77 13.96
CA GLN A 118 22.08 4.77 13.02
C GLN A 118 20.92 5.54 13.65
N LYS A 119 20.06 4.88 14.42
CA LYS A 119 18.95 5.53 15.13
C LYS A 119 19.44 6.49 16.21
N ALA A 120 20.47 6.10 16.95
CA ALA A 120 21.07 6.95 17.98
C ALA A 120 21.76 8.18 17.36
N ASP A 121 22.52 8.00 16.28
CA ASP A 121 23.18 9.08 15.53
C ASP A 121 22.15 10.05 14.93
N ALA A 122 21.07 9.52 14.32
CA ALA A 122 19.97 10.33 13.80
C ALA A 122 19.25 11.14 14.91
N GLN A 123 19.08 10.56 16.10
CA GLN A 123 18.51 11.27 17.23
C GLN A 123 19.44 12.39 17.73
N ALA A 124 20.76 12.15 17.83
CA ALA A 124 21.74 13.17 18.16
C ALA A 124 21.73 14.31 17.13
N ALA A 125 21.65 13.97 15.83
CA ALA A 125 21.51 14.93 14.74
C ALA A 125 20.26 15.81 14.88
N LEU A 126 19.11 15.22 15.23
CA LEU A 126 17.89 15.98 15.51
C LEU A 126 18.04 16.92 16.70
N ASP A 127 18.70 16.48 17.76
CA ASP A 127 18.87 17.28 18.96
C ASP A 127 19.83 18.46 18.73
N VAL A 128 20.88 18.30 17.92
CA VAL A 128 21.73 19.41 17.45
C VAL A 128 20.95 20.34 16.51
N LEU A 129 20.31 19.78 15.48
CA LEU A 129 19.62 20.57 14.44
C LEU A 129 18.54 21.45 15.04
N LEU A 130 17.84 20.97 16.08
CA LEU A 130 16.76 21.68 16.78
C LEU A 130 17.25 22.52 17.98
N GLY A 131 18.57 22.62 18.20
CA GLY A 131 19.14 23.41 19.29
C GLY A 131 18.78 22.90 20.70
N LYS A 132 18.56 21.60 20.86
CA LYS A 132 18.28 20.97 22.16
C LYS A 132 19.56 20.64 22.93
N ILE A 133 20.64 20.34 22.21
CA ILE A 133 21.99 20.13 22.76
C ILE A 133 22.97 21.05 22.03
N ASP A 134 24.07 21.40 22.72
CA ASP A 134 25.17 22.21 22.20
C ASP A 134 24.74 23.50 21.47
N LYS A 135 23.61 24.08 21.88
CA LYS A 135 23.02 25.25 21.25
C LYS A 135 23.91 26.49 21.43
N PRO A 136 24.45 27.10 20.36
CA PRO A 136 25.21 28.33 20.46
C PRO A 136 24.31 29.52 20.81
N SER A 137 24.88 30.56 21.42
CA SER A 137 24.14 31.77 21.84
C SER A 137 23.48 32.53 20.68
N TRP A 138 24.01 32.39 19.46
CA TRP A 138 23.47 33.00 18.24
C TRP A 138 22.40 32.15 17.55
N TYR A 139 22.16 30.90 17.99
CA TYR A 139 21.28 29.94 17.29
C TYR A 139 19.89 30.53 17.02
N ASP A 140 19.23 31.04 18.06
CA ASP A 140 17.85 31.53 17.97
C ASP A 140 17.72 32.78 17.08
N GLN A 141 18.83 33.43 16.72
CA GLN A 141 18.86 34.60 15.85
C GLN A 141 19.11 34.26 14.38
N LEU A 142 19.92 33.23 14.10
CA LEU A 142 20.43 32.95 12.76
C LEU A 142 19.84 31.67 12.14
N VAL A 143 19.44 30.68 12.94
CA VAL A 143 18.94 29.40 12.42
C VAL A 143 17.48 29.55 12.04
N THR A 144 17.19 29.37 10.75
CA THR A 144 15.82 29.36 10.20
C THR A 144 15.60 28.11 9.37
N LEU A 145 15.14 27.03 10.01
CA LEU A 145 14.87 25.75 9.37
C LEU A 145 13.69 25.82 8.40
N GLY A 146 13.74 25.00 7.35
CA GLY A 146 12.69 24.84 6.35
C GLY A 146 12.57 26.00 5.36
N LYS A 147 13.46 26.99 5.42
CA LYS A 147 13.46 28.10 4.47
C LYS A 147 14.00 27.61 3.12
N SER A 148 13.28 27.90 2.04
CA SER A 148 13.70 27.58 0.67
C SER A 148 15.14 28.04 0.39
N GLY A 149 15.96 27.14 -0.18
CA GLY A 149 17.38 27.39 -0.47
C GLY A 149 18.29 27.36 0.76
N GLY A 150 17.76 27.12 1.97
CA GLY A 150 18.53 26.97 3.20
C GLY A 150 19.31 25.66 3.29
N PRO A 151 20.32 25.58 4.18
CA PRO A 151 21.23 24.44 4.25
C PRO A 151 20.58 23.14 4.73
N ASP A 152 19.42 23.24 5.39
CA ASP A 152 18.65 22.09 5.85
C ASP A 152 17.64 21.57 4.81
N THR A 153 17.56 22.18 3.63
CA THR A 153 16.63 21.74 2.58
C THR A 153 17.12 20.48 1.88
N LEU A 154 16.18 19.65 1.40
CA LEU A 154 16.51 18.41 0.70
C LEU A 154 17.35 18.64 -0.57
N ASP A 155 17.11 19.73 -1.29
CA ASP A 155 17.85 20.06 -2.51
C ASP A 155 19.33 20.32 -2.20
N ASN A 156 19.62 21.08 -1.14
CA ASN A 156 20.99 21.36 -0.73
C ASN A 156 21.67 20.13 -0.11
N LEU A 157 20.94 19.30 0.64
CA LEU A 157 21.46 18.01 1.09
C LEU A 157 21.80 17.08 -0.08
N THR A 158 20.99 17.07 -1.14
CA THR A 158 21.25 16.27 -2.34
C THR A 158 22.58 16.65 -2.97
N GLN A 159 22.91 17.95 -3.00
CA GLN A 159 24.17 18.42 -3.54
C GLN A 159 25.39 17.99 -2.71
N THR A 160 25.23 17.78 -1.40
CA THR A 160 26.32 17.29 -0.55
C THR A 160 26.79 15.88 -0.94
N LEU A 161 25.94 15.05 -1.56
CA LEU A 161 26.23 13.64 -1.85
C LEU A 161 27.52 13.46 -2.66
N ASN A 162 27.73 14.32 -3.67
CA ASN A 162 28.92 14.26 -4.51
C ASN A 162 30.21 14.59 -3.73
N TYR A 163 30.14 15.44 -2.72
CA TYR A 163 31.31 15.81 -1.90
C TYR A 163 31.82 14.65 -1.05
N TYR A 164 30.92 13.81 -0.52
CA TYR A 164 31.33 12.60 0.21
C TYR A 164 32.14 11.64 -0.69
N ASP A 165 31.69 11.45 -1.93
CA ASP A 165 32.41 10.64 -2.93
C ASP A 165 33.75 11.28 -3.30
N ALA A 166 33.81 12.60 -3.44
CA ALA A 166 35.04 13.33 -3.74
C ALA A 166 36.11 13.14 -2.65
N VAL A 167 35.75 13.35 -1.39
CA VAL A 167 36.66 13.19 -0.25
C VAL A 167 37.16 11.76 -0.13
N ASN A 168 36.25 10.77 -0.23
CA ASN A 168 36.67 9.36 -0.19
C ASN A 168 37.49 8.95 -1.41
N GLY A 169 37.20 9.50 -2.58
CA GLY A 169 37.98 9.28 -3.80
C GLY A 169 39.43 9.74 -3.67
N VAL A 170 39.65 10.98 -3.20
CA VAL A 170 41.02 11.47 -2.99
C VAL A 170 41.74 10.76 -1.85
N ARG A 171 41.05 10.38 -0.76
CA ARG A 171 41.67 9.68 0.37
C ARG A 171 42.13 8.28 -0.01
N THR A 172 41.26 7.50 -0.65
CA THR A 172 41.53 6.11 -1.03
C THR A 172 42.39 5.97 -2.28
N GLY A 173 42.51 7.05 -3.07
CA GLY A 173 43.36 7.11 -4.24
C GLY A 173 44.83 6.79 -3.93
N SER A 174 45.56 6.32 -4.93
CA SER A 174 46.97 5.88 -4.79
C SER A 174 47.92 6.97 -4.29
N SER A 175 47.54 8.24 -4.37
CA SER A 175 48.33 9.37 -3.86
C SER A 175 48.30 9.50 -2.33
N ASN A 176 47.29 8.95 -1.66
CA ASN A 176 47.11 9.09 -0.20
C ASN A 176 46.97 7.74 0.51
N ASN A 177 46.33 6.75 -0.12
CA ASN A 177 46.17 5.39 0.41
C ASN A 177 45.61 5.35 1.86
N LEU A 178 44.62 6.20 2.13
CA LEU A 178 43.92 6.30 3.40
C LEU A 178 42.59 5.55 3.37
N ASN A 179 42.05 5.28 4.56
CA ASN A 179 40.71 4.72 4.69
C ASN A 179 39.65 5.73 4.25
N ALA A 180 38.58 5.21 3.65
CA ALA A 180 37.35 5.95 3.41
C ALA A 180 36.74 6.41 4.74
N LEU A 181 36.21 7.63 4.75
CA LEU A 181 35.45 8.18 5.85
C LEU A 181 34.01 7.64 5.82
N THR A 182 33.48 7.47 7.03
CA THR A 182 32.05 7.20 7.28
C THR A 182 31.27 8.53 7.40
N VAL A 183 29.95 8.47 7.29
CA VAL A 183 29.05 9.60 7.53
C VAL A 183 28.53 9.54 8.95
N ASN A 184 28.61 10.67 9.66
CA ASN A 184 28.07 10.86 11.00
C ASN A 184 26.96 11.91 10.91
N LEU A 185 25.73 11.54 11.24
CA LEU A 185 24.55 12.40 11.07
C LEU A 185 24.58 13.60 12.01
N GLU A 186 25.12 13.45 13.22
CA GLU A 186 25.36 14.58 14.12
C GLU A 186 26.26 15.63 13.46
N PHE A 187 27.33 15.22 12.75
CA PHE A 187 28.19 16.17 12.02
C PHE A 187 27.53 16.76 10.78
N VAL A 188 26.58 16.05 10.15
CA VAL A 188 25.72 16.66 9.13
C VAL A 188 24.88 17.79 9.76
N ALA A 189 24.25 17.54 10.91
CA ALA A 189 23.48 18.57 11.62
C ALA A 189 24.35 19.75 12.08
N GLN A 190 25.54 19.49 12.62
CA GLN A 190 26.49 20.54 13.00
C GLN A 190 26.95 21.37 11.80
N ALA A 191 27.23 20.74 10.64
CA ALA A 191 27.56 21.45 9.42
C ALA A 191 26.42 22.36 8.95
N ILE A 192 25.17 21.89 9.03
CA ILE A 192 23.97 22.69 8.70
C ILE A 192 23.86 23.90 9.64
N VAL A 193 24.00 23.68 10.95
CA VAL A 193 23.92 24.76 11.95
C VAL A 193 25.05 25.78 11.72
N ASN A 194 26.28 25.33 11.48
CA ASN A 194 27.40 26.22 11.17
C ASN A 194 27.18 26.99 9.87
N SER A 195 26.58 26.36 8.85
CA SER A 195 26.27 27.02 7.59
C SER A 195 25.31 28.22 7.77
N PHE A 196 24.34 28.16 8.69
CA PHE A 196 23.50 29.33 9.00
C PHE A 196 24.33 30.52 9.53
N TYR A 197 25.35 30.26 10.35
CA TYR A 197 26.27 31.29 10.82
C TYR A 197 27.19 31.78 9.70
N SER A 198 27.83 30.86 8.98
CA SER A 198 28.79 31.15 7.93
C SER A 198 28.16 31.95 6.78
N ALA A 199 26.93 31.62 6.39
CA ALA A 199 26.18 32.36 5.38
C ALA A 199 25.90 33.82 5.78
N HIS A 200 25.75 34.10 7.07
CA HIS A 200 25.51 35.45 7.57
C HIS A 200 26.82 36.23 7.80
N ASN A 201 27.87 35.56 8.29
CA ASN A 201 29.07 36.24 8.81
C ASN A 201 30.32 36.06 7.94
N LEU A 202 30.32 35.16 6.96
CA LEU A 202 31.48 34.79 6.15
C LEU A 202 32.70 34.38 7.00
N ASP A 203 32.45 33.66 8.08
CA ASP A 203 33.47 33.17 9.00
C ASP A 203 33.03 31.84 9.60
N HIS A 204 34.00 31.07 10.09
CA HIS A 204 33.77 29.84 10.82
C HIS A 204 32.94 30.10 12.07
N ALA A 205 31.90 29.30 12.27
CA ALA A 205 31.04 29.39 13.45
C ALA A 205 31.75 29.02 14.76
N ARG A 206 32.82 28.21 14.68
CA ARG A 206 33.66 27.75 15.81
C ARG A 206 32.86 27.23 17.01
N THR A 207 31.69 26.68 16.74
CA THR A 207 30.72 26.29 17.77
C THR A 207 30.99 24.90 18.32
N TYR A 208 31.41 23.99 17.44
CA TYR A 208 31.60 22.59 17.78
C TYR A 208 33.07 22.20 17.64
N ASN A 209 33.58 21.45 18.61
CA ASN A 209 34.94 20.89 18.55
C ASN A 209 35.07 19.93 17.36
N GLY A 210 36.23 19.87 16.73
CA GLY A 210 36.49 19.01 15.57
C GLY A 210 37.09 19.80 14.40
N TRP A 211 37.23 19.13 13.27
CA TRP A 211 37.78 19.72 12.06
C TRP A 211 36.66 20.36 11.24
N GLU A 212 36.95 21.48 10.61
CA GLU A 212 36.03 22.19 9.75
C GLU A 212 36.75 22.73 8.52
N ASN A 213 36.14 22.57 7.35
CA ASN A 213 36.48 23.34 6.16
C ASN A 213 35.30 24.24 5.81
N LEU A 214 35.59 25.49 5.45
CA LEU A 214 34.60 26.47 5.01
C LEU A 214 35.08 27.10 3.70
N ILE A 215 34.14 27.33 2.79
CA ILE A 215 34.37 28.13 1.60
C ILE A 215 33.09 28.85 1.20
N TRP A 216 33.23 30.07 0.71
CA TRP A 216 32.15 30.88 0.18
C TRP A 216 32.60 31.59 -1.10
N GLY A 217 31.67 31.86 -2.01
CA GLY A 217 31.91 32.69 -3.19
C GLY A 217 31.32 32.14 -4.49
N PRO A 218 31.61 32.79 -5.63
CA PRO A 218 30.96 32.52 -6.91
C PRO A 218 31.56 31.32 -7.67
N PHE A 219 31.99 30.27 -6.96
CA PHE A 219 32.41 29.02 -7.60
C PHE A 219 31.20 28.23 -8.08
N GLY A 220 31.33 27.45 -9.17
CA GLY A 220 30.25 26.59 -9.66
C GLY A 220 29.93 25.45 -8.70
N GLU A 221 28.69 24.94 -8.74
CA GLU A 221 28.30 23.74 -7.99
C GLU A 221 29.22 22.56 -8.28
N TYR A 222 29.43 21.71 -7.27
CA TYR A 222 30.23 20.51 -7.46
C TYR A 222 29.43 19.43 -8.20
N THR A 223 29.77 19.23 -9.47
CA THR A 223 29.01 18.32 -10.34
C THR A 223 29.47 16.86 -10.26
N GLY A 224 30.41 16.54 -9.37
CA GLY A 224 30.97 15.20 -9.18
C GLY A 224 32.39 15.03 -9.73
N GLY A 225 33.02 13.93 -9.30
CA GLY A 225 34.42 13.62 -9.53
C GLY A 225 35.00 12.89 -8.31
N THR A 226 35.95 11.99 -8.49
CA THR A 226 36.54 11.25 -7.36
C THR A 226 38.06 11.16 -7.45
N THR A 227 38.63 11.74 -8.50
CA THR A 227 40.07 11.77 -8.73
C THR A 227 40.55 13.21 -8.74
N GLU A 228 41.83 13.43 -8.42
CA GLU A 228 42.43 14.77 -8.37
C GLU A 228 42.25 15.55 -9.68
N SER A 229 42.26 14.86 -10.83
CA SER A 229 42.07 15.46 -12.15
C SER A 229 40.61 15.79 -12.51
N THR A 230 39.65 15.32 -11.73
CA THR A 230 38.21 15.50 -11.99
C THR A 230 37.52 16.41 -10.98
N LEU A 231 38.24 16.88 -9.94
CA LEU A 231 37.70 17.83 -8.98
C LEU A 231 37.35 19.17 -9.65
N ASN A 232 36.22 19.75 -9.25
CA ASN A 232 35.72 21.05 -9.69
C ASN A 232 35.10 21.80 -8.49
N GLY A 233 34.48 22.96 -8.72
CA GLY A 233 33.79 23.73 -7.68
C GLY A 233 34.67 24.02 -6.45
N ALA A 234 34.09 23.86 -5.26
CA ALA A 234 34.82 24.05 -3.99
C ALA A 234 36.03 23.11 -3.80
N MET A 235 36.00 21.90 -4.39
CA MET A 235 37.10 20.93 -4.24
C MET A 235 38.37 21.35 -4.99
N LEU A 236 38.27 22.23 -6.01
CA LEU A 236 39.46 22.81 -6.65
C LEU A 236 40.27 23.64 -5.66
N GLY A 237 39.60 24.57 -4.96
CA GLY A 237 40.25 25.41 -3.96
C GLY A 237 40.74 24.59 -2.77
N TRP A 238 39.83 23.86 -2.13
CA TRP A 238 40.15 23.13 -0.90
C TRP A 238 41.20 22.03 -1.07
N TYR A 239 41.20 21.32 -2.20
CA TYR A 239 42.10 20.19 -2.39
C TYR A 239 43.18 20.50 -3.42
N SER A 240 42.82 20.79 -4.67
CA SER A 240 43.80 20.86 -5.77
C SER A 240 44.80 22.02 -5.62
N ASP A 241 44.31 23.22 -5.33
CA ASP A 241 45.13 24.43 -5.22
C ASP A 241 45.98 24.38 -3.94
N GLU A 242 45.37 24.02 -2.81
CA GLU A 242 46.08 23.90 -1.53
C GLU A 242 47.12 22.78 -1.51
N LYS A 243 46.81 21.62 -2.10
CA LYS A 243 47.79 20.53 -2.26
C LYS A 243 48.97 21.00 -3.11
N THR A 244 48.72 21.78 -4.16
CA THR A 244 49.77 22.33 -5.02
C THR A 244 50.69 23.27 -4.23
N ALA A 245 50.12 24.17 -3.42
CA ALA A 245 50.88 25.05 -2.54
C ALA A 245 51.70 24.27 -1.49
N PHE A 246 51.09 23.25 -0.86
CA PHE A 246 51.77 22.39 0.11
C PHE A 246 52.96 21.66 -0.50
N ASN A 247 52.76 21.03 -1.67
CA ASN A 247 53.82 20.30 -2.37
C ASN A 247 54.95 21.22 -2.80
N LEU A 248 54.64 22.45 -3.25
CA LEU A 248 55.66 23.44 -3.59
C LEU A 248 56.50 23.83 -2.36
N ALA A 249 55.85 24.05 -1.21
CA ALA A 249 56.53 24.35 0.04
C ALA A 249 57.46 23.19 0.46
N ALA A 250 56.97 21.95 0.39
CA ALA A 250 57.75 20.76 0.72
C ALA A 250 58.93 20.53 -0.23
N ALA A 251 58.76 20.80 -1.53
CA ALA A 251 59.81 20.64 -2.54
C ALA A 251 60.90 21.71 -2.47
N THR A 252 60.52 22.96 -2.16
CA THR A 252 61.45 24.10 -2.13
C THR A 252 62.08 24.35 -0.76
N GLY A 253 61.50 23.80 0.30
CA GLY A 253 61.92 24.08 1.69
C GLY A 253 61.62 25.53 2.11
N SER A 254 60.70 26.20 1.42
CA SER A 254 60.33 27.59 1.70
C SER A 254 58.84 27.84 1.46
N TYR A 255 58.21 28.62 2.34
CA TYR A 255 56.84 29.09 2.18
C TYR A 255 56.76 30.57 2.56
N ASN A 256 56.28 31.43 1.65
CA ASN A 256 56.21 32.88 1.84
C ASN A 256 57.52 33.51 2.36
N GLY A 257 58.66 33.00 1.89
CA GLY A 257 60.00 33.48 2.28
C GLY A 257 60.50 32.96 3.63
N GLN A 258 59.74 32.11 4.32
CA GLN A 258 60.16 31.44 5.56
C GLN A 258 60.59 30.00 5.27
N TYR A 259 61.65 29.54 5.95
CA TYR A 259 62.09 28.16 5.85
C TYR A 259 61.03 27.18 6.39
N VAL A 260 60.81 26.09 5.66
CA VAL A 260 60.04 24.94 6.11
C VAL A 260 60.83 23.66 5.84
N ASP A 261 60.77 22.71 6.76
CA ASP A 261 61.40 21.40 6.59
C ASP A 261 60.54 20.50 5.69
N GLY A 262 60.92 20.40 4.42
CA GLY A 262 60.21 19.59 3.42
C GLY A 262 60.16 18.09 3.73
N ALA A 263 61.19 17.54 4.39
CA ALA A 263 61.19 16.14 4.80
C ALA A 263 60.15 15.90 5.90
N PHE A 264 60.07 16.81 6.88
CA PHE A 264 59.02 16.81 7.90
C PHE A 264 57.63 16.94 7.28
N LEU A 265 57.42 17.86 6.34
CA LEU A 265 56.13 18.05 5.68
C LEU A 265 55.66 16.79 4.95
N ASN A 266 56.55 16.15 4.18
CA ASN A 266 56.22 14.91 3.47
C ASN A 266 55.92 13.75 4.44
N ALA A 267 56.69 13.63 5.52
CA ALA A 267 56.48 12.59 6.52
C ALA A 267 55.17 12.76 7.32
N ASN A 268 54.72 14.00 7.52
CA ASN A 268 53.54 14.34 8.33
C ASN A 268 52.35 14.81 7.49
N ARG A 269 52.34 14.58 6.17
CA ARG A 269 51.28 15.09 5.27
C ARG A 269 49.86 14.61 5.59
N HIS A 270 49.76 13.56 6.41
CA HIS A 270 48.50 12.98 6.89
C HIS A 270 48.25 13.25 8.38
N HIS A 271 49.00 14.18 8.98
CA HIS A 271 48.90 14.59 10.38
C HIS A 271 48.84 16.11 10.45
N GLY A 272 47.68 16.68 10.10
CA GLY A 272 47.48 18.12 10.00
C GLY A 272 47.76 18.85 11.30
N GLY A 273 47.48 18.22 12.45
CA GLY A 273 47.80 18.76 13.78
C GLY A 273 49.30 19.02 13.98
N GLU A 274 50.16 18.10 13.56
CA GLU A 274 51.63 18.25 13.66
C GLU A 274 52.14 19.37 12.77
N ILE A 275 51.59 19.50 11.56
CA ILE A 275 51.92 20.58 10.64
C ILE A 275 51.41 21.93 11.17
N SER A 276 50.20 21.98 11.74
CA SER A 276 49.63 23.19 12.34
C SER A 276 50.46 23.68 13.52
N ALA A 277 50.91 22.77 14.39
CA ALA A 277 51.73 23.11 15.55
C ALA A 277 53.11 23.67 15.17
N LYS A 278 53.75 23.12 14.11
CA LYS A 278 55.09 23.52 13.69
C LYS A 278 55.11 24.67 12.68
N TYR A 279 54.15 24.70 11.76
CA TYR A 279 54.06 25.63 10.63
C TYR A 279 52.64 26.23 10.49
N PRO A 280 52.17 27.02 11.47
CA PRO A 280 50.79 27.52 11.50
C PRO A 280 50.42 28.39 10.29
N ASN A 281 51.37 29.15 9.73
CA ASN A 281 51.14 29.97 8.53
C ASN A 281 50.92 29.13 7.27
N LEU A 282 51.62 27.99 7.15
CA LEU A 282 51.40 27.06 6.04
C LEU A 282 50.06 26.36 6.22
N TYR A 283 49.80 25.83 7.42
CA TYR A 283 48.54 25.18 7.74
C TYR A 283 47.33 26.10 7.53
N HIS A 284 47.43 27.39 7.89
CA HIS A 284 46.35 28.36 7.66
C HIS A 284 45.94 28.45 6.18
N ASN A 285 46.87 28.26 5.24
CA ASN A 285 46.63 28.41 3.81
C ASN A 285 46.53 27.07 3.04
N THR A 286 46.82 25.94 3.69
CA THR A 286 46.70 24.60 3.09
C THR A 286 45.91 23.63 3.97
N GLY A 287 45.18 24.17 4.94
CA GLY A 287 44.54 23.43 6.01
C GLY A 287 43.35 22.63 5.53
N HIS A 288 42.63 23.08 4.50
CA HIS A 288 41.49 22.34 3.97
C HIS A 288 41.94 21.05 3.31
N TYR A 289 43.00 21.11 2.50
CA TYR A 289 43.64 19.93 1.92
C TYR A 289 44.10 18.98 3.03
N LEU A 290 44.83 19.50 4.02
CA LEU A 290 45.38 18.70 5.12
C LEU A 290 44.28 18.04 5.95
N ASN A 291 43.17 18.73 6.20
CA ASN A 291 42.01 18.14 6.88
C ASN A 291 41.44 16.96 6.08
N PHE A 292 41.27 17.09 4.76
CA PHE A 292 40.75 15.98 3.95
C PHE A 292 41.66 14.75 3.91
N VAL A 293 42.97 14.92 4.07
CA VAL A 293 43.94 13.81 4.08
C VAL A 293 44.51 13.49 5.46
N ASP A 294 43.90 14.00 6.53
CA ASP A 294 44.31 13.66 7.90
C ASP A 294 43.91 12.22 8.23
N ALA A 295 44.85 11.43 8.74
CA ALA A 295 44.66 10.03 9.07
C ALA A 295 43.83 9.83 10.34
N ASP A 296 43.78 10.82 11.22
CA ASP A 296 43.03 10.75 12.49
C ASP A 296 41.52 11.00 12.28
N ILE A 297 41.14 11.54 11.13
CA ILE A 297 39.75 11.76 10.75
C ILE A 297 39.19 10.48 10.12
N VAL A 298 38.06 10.00 10.66
CA VAL A 298 37.41 8.74 10.28
C VAL A 298 35.93 8.89 9.92
N SER A 299 35.34 10.06 10.18
CA SER A 299 33.98 10.39 9.74
C SER A 299 33.82 11.84 9.30
N MET A 300 32.73 12.12 8.59
CA MET A 300 32.42 13.44 8.04
C MET A 300 30.92 13.78 8.00
N GLY A 301 30.64 15.08 7.86
CA GLY A 301 29.34 15.63 7.49
C GLY A 301 29.50 16.88 6.63
N PHE A 302 28.52 17.17 5.78
CA PHE A 302 28.52 18.33 4.88
C PHE A 302 27.22 19.13 4.98
N ALA A 303 27.31 20.43 4.69
CA ALA A 303 26.19 21.29 4.37
C ALA A 303 26.55 22.20 3.19
N VAL A 304 25.56 22.48 2.35
CA VAL A 304 25.65 23.42 1.22
C VAL A 304 24.56 24.47 1.42
N ASN A 305 24.84 25.73 1.13
CA ASN A 305 23.86 26.81 1.22
C ASN A 305 23.93 27.72 0.00
N HIS A 306 22.77 27.91 -0.62
CA HIS A 306 22.60 28.73 -1.82
C HIS A 306 21.84 30.03 -1.53
N ASN A 307 21.34 30.19 -0.30
CA ASN A 307 20.67 31.40 0.13
C ASN A 307 21.68 32.36 0.77
N THR A 308 22.70 32.73 -0.01
CA THR A 308 23.73 33.70 0.38
C THR A 308 23.82 34.80 -0.68
N ASP A 309 24.20 36.02 -0.29
CA ASP A 309 24.46 37.13 -1.24
C ASP A 309 25.68 36.84 -2.16
N TRP A 310 26.37 35.71 -1.97
CA TRP A 310 27.69 35.38 -2.51
C TRP A 310 27.69 34.11 -3.36
N SER A 311 26.52 33.69 -3.83
CA SER A 311 26.23 32.48 -4.62
C SER A 311 26.26 31.18 -3.80
N ASN A 312 27.43 30.67 -3.42
CA ASN A 312 27.56 29.33 -2.83
C ASN A 312 28.39 29.35 -1.55
N GLU A 313 27.97 28.54 -0.57
CA GLU A 313 28.67 28.30 0.69
C GLU A 313 28.64 26.81 1.00
N VAL A 314 29.77 26.27 1.47
CA VAL A 314 29.90 24.85 1.82
C VAL A 314 30.66 24.72 3.13
N VAL A 315 30.06 23.98 4.07
CA VAL A 315 30.71 23.55 5.31
C VAL A 315 30.97 22.06 5.23
N TRP A 316 32.19 21.67 5.60
CA TRP A 316 32.54 20.30 5.90
C TRP A 316 32.94 20.18 7.37
N ARG A 317 32.53 19.09 8.00
CA ARG A 317 32.91 18.71 9.36
C ARG A 317 33.59 17.35 9.34
N GLY A 318 34.67 17.21 10.11
CA GLY A 318 35.41 15.95 10.28
C GLY A 318 35.60 15.59 11.76
N SER A 319 35.80 14.29 12.04
CA SER A 319 36.01 13.79 13.39
C SER A 319 36.80 12.48 13.45
N SER A 320 37.44 12.24 14.60
CA SER A 320 38.11 11.00 14.97
C SER A 320 37.18 9.91 15.50
N HIS A 321 35.88 10.20 15.62
CA HIS A 321 34.85 9.22 15.97
C HIS A 321 34.22 8.65 14.72
N ALA A 322 34.06 7.33 14.64
CA ALA A 322 33.40 6.68 13.51
C ALA A 322 31.94 7.13 13.37
N GLY A 323 31.49 7.32 12.14
CA GLY A 323 30.11 7.58 11.79
C GLY A 323 29.29 6.29 11.77
N SER A 324 27.96 6.43 11.84
CA SER A 324 27.04 5.28 11.88
C SER A 324 26.76 4.66 10.50
N MET A 325 27.21 5.31 9.43
CA MET A 325 26.94 4.91 8.04
C MET A 325 28.19 4.98 7.16
N THR A 326 28.34 4.05 6.23
CA THR A 326 29.16 4.28 5.05
C THR A 326 28.51 5.33 4.14
N VAL A 327 29.28 5.94 3.22
CA VAL A 327 28.72 6.88 2.22
C VAL A 327 27.65 6.22 1.36
N ILE A 328 27.78 4.93 1.06
CA ILE A 328 26.78 4.17 0.29
C ILE A 328 25.48 4.02 1.09
N GLU A 329 25.55 3.59 2.35
CA GLU A 329 24.37 3.46 3.21
C GLU A 329 23.66 4.80 3.43
N PHE A 330 24.43 5.88 3.62
CA PHE A 330 23.88 7.24 3.74
C PHE A 330 23.13 7.66 2.47
N ARG A 331 23.73 7.44 1.29
CA ARG A 331 23.11 7.75 0.00
C ARG A 331 21.85 6.93 -0.24
N ASP A 332 21.88 5.63 0.09
CA ASP A 332 20.74 4.74 -0.10
C ASP A 332 19.59 5.12 0.84
N ALA A 333 19.89 5.44 2.11
CA ALA A 333 18.90 5.95 3.06
C ALA A 333 18.32 7.29 2.61
N PHE A 334 19.17 8.21 2.14
CA PHE A 334 18.75 9.51 1.64
C PHE A 334 17.88 9.40 0.39
N ALA A 335 18.24 8.53 -0.56
CA ALA A 335 17.45 8.27 -1.75
C ALA A 335 16.10 7.61 -1.40
N ALA A 336 16.07 6.68 -0.46
CA ALA A 336 14.83 6.05 0.01
C ALA A 336 13.88 7.08 0.65
N TYR A 337 14.42 7.99 1.45
CA TYR A 337 13.68 9.12 2.02
C TYR A 337 13.17 10.09 0.94
N ALA A 338 14.07 10.57 0.06
CA ALA A 338 13.75 11.53 -0.99
C ALA A 338 12.68 11.01 -1.96
N ASN A 339 12.66 9.70 -2.21
CA ASN A 339 11.68 9.01 -3.05
C ASN A 339 10.45 8.50 -2.29
N ASN A 340 10.35 8.75 -0.98
CA ASN A 340 9.23 8.31 -0.13
C ASN A 340 9.00 6.77 -0.15
N ALA A 341 10.08 6.00 -0.33
CA ALA A 341 10.02 4.57 -0.65
C ALA A 341 9.37 3.71 0.46
N GLU A 342 9.57 4.08 1.73
CA GLU A 342 8.96 3.36 2.85
C GLU A 342 7.45 3.61 2.95
N ALA A 343 6.99 4.85 2.75
CA ALA A 343 5.57 5.12 2.73
C ALA A 343 4.88 4.43 1.54
N GLU A 344 5.53 4.39 0.37
CA GLU A 344 5.03 3.59 -0.75
C GLU A 344 4.94 2.10 -0.40
N ALA A 345 5.93 1.55 0.30
CA ALA A 345 5.90 0.15 0.74
C ALA A 345 4.73 -0.11 1.70
N LYS A 346 4.43 0.81 2.62
CA LYS A 346 3.27 0.74 3.52
C LYS A 346 1.95 0.76 2.74
N VAL A 347 1.82 1.62 1.72
CA VAL A 347 0.65 1.66 0.85
C VAL A 347 0.48 0.35 0.08
N ARG A 348 1.57 -0.19 -0.49
CA ARG A 348 1.55 -1.49 -1.19
C ARG A 348 1.12 -2.63 -0.26
N ALA A 349 1.69 -2.72 0.94
CA ALA A 349 1.33 -3.74 1.93
C ALA A 349 -0.14 -3.62 2.37
N ALA A 350 -0.64 -2.40 2.58
CA ALA A 350 -2.05 -2.18 2.90
C ALA A 350 -2.99 -2.56 1.74
N GLN A 351 -2.57 -2.30 0.49
CA GLN A 351 -3.32 -2.72 -0.69
C GLN A 351 -3.40 -4.25 -0.81
N GLU A 352 -2.30 -4.97 -0.56
CA GLU A 352 -2.29 -6.43 -0.56
C GLU A 352 -3.26 -7.03 0.47
N LYS A 353 -3.42 -6.38 1.62
CA LYS A 353 -4.43 -6.77 2.63
C LYS A 353 -5.85 -6.57 2.12
N VAL A 354 -6.14 -5.46 1.44
CA VAL A 354 -7.44 -5.20 0.80
C VAL A 354 -7.75 -6.27 -0.23
N ASP A 355 -6.78 -6.58 -1.11
CA ASP A 355 -6.96 -7.59 -2.16
C ASP A 355 -7.23 -8.98 -1.56
N THR A 356 -6.53 -9.33 -0.48
CA THR A 356 -6.74 -10.57 0.26
C THR A 356 -8.13 -10.62 0.91
N ALA A 357 -8.52 -9.57 1.64
CA ALA A 357 -9.81 -9.49 2.32
C ALA A 357 -10.98 -9.55 1.33
N GLN A 358 -10.85 -8.90 0.16
CA GLN A 358 -11.85 -8.94 -0.89
C GLN A 358 -12.03 -10.37 -1.43
N LYS A 359 -10.92 -11.08 -1.69
CA LYS A 359 -10.97 -12.47 -2.16
C LYS A 359 -11.64 -13.39 -1.13
N GLU A 360 -11.37 -13.19 0.16
CA GLU A 360 -12.02 -13.95 1.23
C GLU A 360 -13.53 -13.66 1.34
N LEU A 361 -13.92 -12.40 1.17
CA LEU A 361 -15.33 -12.00 1.12
C LEU A 361 -16.07 -12.65 -0.05
N ASP A 362 -15.46 -12.67 -1.24
CA ASP A 362 -16.06 -13.30 -2.42
C ASP A 362 -16.23 -14.81 -2.23
N ALA A 363 -15.23 -15.47 -1.62
CA ALA A 363 -15.34 -16.88 -1.25
C ALA A 363 -16.45 -17.13 -0.21
N ALA A 364 -16.60 -16.25 0.78
CA ALA A 364 -17.67 -16.33 1.78
C ALA A 364 -19.06 -16.16 1.16
N LYS A 365 -19.23 -15.22 0.22
CA LYS A 365 -20.49 -15.03 -0.53
C LYS A 365 -20.83 -16.27 -1.36
N ALA A 366 -19.86 -16.86 -2.04
CA ALA A 366 -20.08 -18.11 -2.78
C ALA A 366 -20.46 -19.29 -1.85
N ALA A 367 -19.94 -19.32 -0.62
CA ALA A 367 -20.33 -20.30 0.38
C ALA A 367 -21.76 -20.06 0.91
N LEU A 368 -22.16 -18.79 1.09
CA LEU A 368 -23.51 -18.40 1.47
C LEU A 368 -24.53 -18.87 0.41
N ASP A 369 -24.24 -18.67 -0.88
CA ASP A 369 -25.12 -19.11 -1.96
C ASP A 369 -25.33 -20.64 -1.94
N LYS A 370 -24.26 -21.40 -1.68
CA LYS A 370 -24.34 -22.86 -1.53
C LYS A 370 -25.15 -23.28 -0.31
N ALA A 371 -24.95 -22.61 0.83
CA ALA A 371 -25.71 -22.89 2.05
C ALA A 371 -27.20 -22.57 1.86
N GLN A 372 -27.51 -21.48 1.15
CA GLN A 372 -28.88 -21.11 0.80
C GLN A 372 -29.54 -22.14 -0.12
N ALA A 373 -28.81 -22.64 -1.13
CA ALA A 373 -29.32 -23.68 -2.02
C ALA A 373 -29.59 -24.99 -1.25
N ALA A 374 -28.69 -25.39 -0.35
CA ALA A 374 -28.89 -26.58 0.49
C ALA A 374 -30.07 -26.44 1.45
N TYR A 375 -30.24 -25.25 2.05
CA TYR A 375 -31.39 -24.93 2.89
C TYR A 375 -32.71 -25.04 2.09
N ASN A 376 -32.75 -24.44 0.90
CA ASN A 376 -33.93 -24.52 0.03
C ASN A 376 -34.27 -25.97 -0.34
N ALA A 377 -33.27 -26.77 -0.70
CA ALA A 377 -33.45 -28.18 -1.04
C ALA A 377 -33.98 -29.01 0.13
N ALA A 378 -33.45 -28.81 1.35
CA ALA A 378 -33.88 -29.53 2.54
C ALA A 378 -35.31 -29.20 2.99
N HIS A 379 -35.85 -28.05 2.57
CA HIS A 379 -37.20 -27.59 2.91
C HIS A 379 -38.16 -27.68 1.73
N SER A 380 -37.78 -28.37 0.64
CA SER A 380 -38.55 -28.43 -0.61
C SER A 380 -38.97 -27.06 -1.16
N LEU A 381 -38.18 -26.01 -0.88
CA LEU A 381 -38.47 -24.65 -1.31
C LEU A 381 -37.99 -24.44 -2.75
N VAL A 382 -38.91 -24.06 -3.63
CA VAL A 382 -38.63 -23.72 -5.04
C VAL A 382 -38.76 -22.19 -5.19
N PRO A 383 -37.69 -21.43 -5.43
CA PRO A 383 -37.79 -19.96 -5.50
C PRO A 383 -38.61 -19.51 -6.70
N VAL A 384 -39.56 -18.60 -6.48
CA VAL A 384 -40.29 -17.90 -7.56
C VAL A 384 -39.69 -16.51 -7.73
N TYR A 385 -38.97 -16.30 -8.83
CA TYR A 385 -38.34 -15.04 -9.20
C TYR A 385 -39.38 -14.09 -9.80
N ARG A 386 -39.40 -12.83 -9.35
CA ARG A 386 -40.20 -11.77 -9.96
C ARG A 386 -39.31 -10.87 -10.81
N LEU A 387 -39.77 -10.56 -12.01
CA LEU A 387 -39.10 -9.65 -12.92
C LEU A 387 -40.08 -8.59 -13.41
N PHE A 388 -39.60 -7.37 -13.61
CA PHE A 388 -40.38 -6.27 -14.15
C PHE A 388 -39.82 -5.82 -15.49
N ASN A 389 -40.68 -5.68 -16.50
CA ASN A 389 -40.34 -5.11 -17.78
C ASN A 389 -40.68 -3.62 -17.81
N PRO A 390 -39.69 -2.70 -17.71
CA PRO A 390 -39.96 -1.27 -17.71
C PRO A 390 -40.52 -0.74 -19.04
N ASN A 391 -40.33 -1.46 -20.15
CA ASN A 391 -40.79 -1.02 -21.46
C ASN A 391 -42.26 -1.38 -21.74
N ALA A 392 -42.73 -2.50 -21.19
CA ALA A 392 -44.10 -2.96 -21.34
C ALA A 392 -44.96 -2.65 -20.11
N GLY A 393 -44.34 -2.32 -18.97
CA GLY A 393 -45.02 -2.18 -17.69
C GLY A 393 -45.56 -3.51 -17.16
N LEU A 394 -44.96 -4.65 -17.54
CA LEU A 394 -45.45 -5.99 -17.21
C LEU A 394 -44.55 -6.70 -16.19
N HIS A 395 -45.15 -7.47 -15.29
CA HIS A 395 -44.43 -8.39 -14.41
C HIS A 395 -44.40 -9.82 -14.96
N HIS A 396 -43.30 -10.53 -14.69
CA HIS A 396 -43.15 -11.96 -14.97
C HIS A 396 -42.71 -12.72 -13.72
N TYR A 397 -43.18 -13.96 -13.61
CA TYR A 397 -42.91 -14.85 -12.50
C TYR A 397 -42.43 -16.20 -13.01
N THR A 398 -41.29 -16.66 -12.51
CA THR A 398 -40.72 -17.93 -12.94
C THR A 398 -39.93 -18.63 -11.85
N ILE A 399 -39.94 -19.96 -11.85
CA ILE A 399 -39.03 -20.79 -11.05
C ILE A 399 -37.72 -21.11 -11.79
N SER A 400 -37.64 -20.82 -13.09
CA SER A 400 -36.48 -21.09 -13.92
C SER A 400 -35.45 -19.98 -13.77
N ALA A 401 -34.32 -20.30 -13.12
CA ALA A 401 -33.19 -19.38 -13.04
C ALA A 401 -32.66 -19.01 -14.45
N GLY A 402 -32.70 -19.95 -15.41
CA GLY A 402 -32.30 -19.67 -16.79
C GLY A 402 -33.23 -18.71 -17.51
N GLU A 403 -34.55 -18.77 -17.25
CA GLU A 403 -35.52 -17.80 -17.80
C GLU A 403 -35.32 -16.42 -17.17
N ARG A 404 -35.12 -16.36 -15.84
CA ARG A 404 -34.76 -15.12 -15.14
C ARG A 404 -33.51 -14.50 -15.77
N ASP A 405 -32.43 -15.26 -15.91
CA ASP A 405 -31.15 -14.76 -16.42
C ASP A 405 -31.25 -14.32 -17.89
N PHE A 406 -32.03 -15.05 -18.71
CA PHE A 406 -32.33 -14.66 -20.08
C PHE A 406 -33.07 -13.31 -20.15
N LEU A 407 -34.11 -13.12 -19.34
CA LEU A 407 -34.91 -11.89 -19.31
C LEU A 407 -34.12 -10.70 -18.75
N VAL A 408 -33.31 -10.91 -17.71
CA VAL A 408 -32.36 -9.89 -17.22
C VAL A 408 -31.41 -9.47 -18.33
N GLY A 409 -30.87 -10.43 -19.10
CA GLY A 409 -30.07 -10.15 -20.30
C GLY A 409 -30.82 -9.41 -21.41
N LYS A 410 -32.17 -9.39 -21.39
CA LYS A 410 -33.04 -8.63 -22.30
C LYS A 410 -33.49 -7.27 -21.71
N GLY A 411 -32.94 -6.87 -20.56
CA GLY A 411 -33.21 -5.57 -19.94
C GLY A 411 -34.41 -5.56 -18.97
N TRP A 412 -34.88 -6.73 -18.53
CA TRP A 412 -35.85 -6.81 -17.43
C TRP A 412 -35.16 -6.59 -16.09
N ASN A 413 -35.85 -5.94 -15.17
CA ASN A 413 -35.37 -5.73 -13.81
C ASN A 413 -35.69 -6.97 -12.96
N TYR A 414 -34.68 -7.63 -12.40
CA TYR A 414 -34.89 -8.67 -11.40
C TYR A 414 -35.25 -8.04 -10.05
N GLU A 415 -36.42 -8.39 -9.52
CA GLU A 415 -36.98 -7.80 -8.29
C GLU A 415 -36.88 -8.73 -7.07
N ASN A 416 -35.93 -9.66 -7.09
CA ASN A 416 -35.70 -10.69 -6.07
C ASN A 416 -36.66 -11.90 -6.13
N ILE A 417 -36.51 -12.82 -5.18
CA ILE A 417 -37.44 -13.94 -4.94
C ILE A 417 -38.69 -13.37 -4.27
N SER A 418 -39.86 -13.51 -4.92
CA SER A 418 -41.13 -12.97 -4.41
C SER A 418 -41.72 -13.83 -3.28
N PHE A 419 -41.67 -15.15 -3.47
CA PHE A 419 -42.05 -16.18 -2.51
C PHE A 419 -41.39 -17.51 -2.92
N TYR A 420 -41.54 -18.53 -2.08
CA TYR A 420 -41.13 -19.89 -2.43
C TYR A 420 -42.35 -20.75 -2.74
N ALA A 421 -42.29 -21.46 -3.85
CA ALA A 421 -43.14 -22.58 -4.18
C ALA A 421 -42.63 -23.87 -3.52
N THR A 422 -43.29 -24.98 -3.79
CA THR A 422 -42.89 -26.33 -3.35
C THR A 422 -42.71 -27.28 -4.53
N ASN A 423 -42.07 -28.42 -4.28
CA ASN A 423 -41.99 -29.50 -5.26
C ASN A 423 -43.35 -30.18 -5.45
N ARG A 424 -43.52 -30.83 -6.61
CA ARG A 424 -44.67 -31.71 -6.83
C ARG A 424 -44.67 -32.85 -5.80
N ASP A 425 -45.79 -33.00 -5.11
CA ASP A 425 -46.07 -34.16 -4.28
C ASP A 425 -47.54 -34.53 -4.43
N ASP A 426 -47.80 -35.54 -5.26
CA ASP A 426 -49.16 -36.00 -5.57
C ASP A 426 -49.82 -36.72 -4.39
N THR A 427 -49.06 -37.06 -3.34
CA THR A 427 -49.58 -37.74 -2.15
C THR A 427 -50.13 -36.77 -1.10
N ASN A 428 -49.74 -35.50 -1.17
CA ASN A 428 -50.16 -34.47 -0.24
C ASN A 428 -51.33 -33.65 -0.82
N PRO A 429 -52.55 -33.73 -0.25
CA PRO A 429 -53.72 -33.04 -0.79
C PRO A 429 -53.63 -31.50 -0.73
N ASN A 430 -52.74 -30.93 0.08
CA ASN A 430 -52.53 -29.48 0.18
C ASN A 430 -51.67 -28.92 -0.96
N ILE A 431 -50.96 -29.79 -1.69
CA ILE A 431 -50.10 -29.38 -2.80
C ILE A 431 -50.95 -29.23 -4.05
N LYS A 432 -51.04 -28.00 -4.57
CA LYS A 432 -51.85 -27.65 -5.74
C LYS A 432 -50.98 -27.07 -6.86
N PRO A 433 -51.24 -27.42 -8.13
CA PRO A 433 -50.54 -26.81 -9.25
C PRO A 433 -51.06 -25.38 -9.49
N VAL A 434 -50.15 -24.45 -9.76
CA VAL A 434 -50.46 -23.15 -10.37
C VAL A 434 -50.20 -23.29 -11.86
N TYR A 435 -51.24 -23.09 -12.67
CA TYR A 435 -51.17 -23.11 -14.13
C TYR A 435 -50.68 -21.76 -14.66
N ARG A 436 -49.93 -21.79 -15.76
CA ARG A 436 -49.47 -20.59 -16.49
C ARG A 436 -50.07 -20.58 -17.89
N GLU A 437 -50.66 -19.45 -18.25
CA GLU A 437 -51.17 -19.21 -19.60
C GLU A 437 -50.54 -17.95 -20.17
N TYR A 438 -50.14 -18.00 -21.44
CA TYR A 438 -49.61 -16.86 -22.16
C TYR A 438 -50.62 -16.38 -23.20
N ASN A 439 -50.93 -15.09 -23.21
CA ASN A 439 -51.75 -14.49 -24.24
C ASN A 439 -50.87 -14.02 -25.42
N PRO A 440 -50.92 -14.70 -26.58
CA PRO A 440 -50.10 -14.31 -27.72
C PRO A 440 -50.50 -12.96 -28.33
N ASN A 441 -51.66 -12.41 -27.98
CA ASN A 441 -52.17 -11.17 -28.59
C ASN A 441 -51.62 -9.89 -27.92
N ASP A 442 -51.27 -9.95 -26.64
CA ASP A 442 -50.84 -8.77 -25.87
C ASP A 442 -49.60 -9.02 -24.98
N GLY A 443 -49.13 -10.26 -24.89
CA GLY A 443 -47.95 -10.64 -24.11
C GLY A 443 -48.21 -10.85 -22.62
N ASN A 444 -49.46 -10.73 -22.15
CA ASN A 444 -49.80 -10.97 -20.76
C ASN A 444 -49.68 -12.44 -20.38
N HIS A 445 -49.30 -12.69 -19.12
CA HIS A 445 -49.37 -14.02 -18.52
C HIS A 445 -50.45 -14.04 -17.44
N ASN A 446 -51.17 -15.16 -17.37
CA ASN A 446 -52.02 -15.49 -16.24
C ASN A 446 -51.41 -16.63 -15.44
N PHE A 447 -51.56 -16.55 -14.12
CA PHE A 447 -51.20 -17.59 -13.17
C PHE A 447 -52.40 -17.91 -12.29
N THR A 448 -52.83 -19.17 -12.26
CA THR A 448 -54.06 -19.54 -11.56
C THR A 448 -54.02 -20.91 -10.90
N LEU A 449 -54.66 -21.03 -9.73
CA LEU A 449 -55.00 -22.32 -9.12
C LEU A 449 -56.27 -22.94 -9.72
N SER A 450 -57.08 -22.16 -10.42
CA SER A 450 -58.36 -22.60 -10.97
C SER A 450 -58.14 -23.32 -12.30
N LYS A 451 -58.26 -24.65 -12.27
CA LYS A 451 -58.26 -25.43 -13.52
C LYS A 451 -59.38 -25.00 -14.48
N GLY A 452 -60.51 -24.52 -13.95
CA GLY A 452 -61.60 -23.99 -14.78
C GLY A 452 -61.23 -22.68 -15.50
N GLU A 453 -60.50 -21.77 -14.84
CA GLU A 453 -59.99 -20.54 -15.45
C GLU A 453 -58.94 -20.88 -16.51
N HIS A 454 -58.02 -21.79 -16.20
CA HIS A 454 -57.04 -22.33 -17.14
C HIS A 454 -57.70 -22.89 -18.41
N ASP A 455 -58.61 -23.87 -18.24
CA ASP A 455 -59.29 -24.53 -19.36
C ASP A 455 -60.08 -23.51 -20.21
N HIS A 456 -60.68 -22.50 -19.56
CA HIS A 456 -61.41 -21.44 -20.24
C HIS A 456 -60.48 -20.53 -21.06
N LEU A 457 -59.38 -20.02 -20.49
CA LEU A 457 -58.43 -19.16 -21.21
C LEU A 457 -57.80 -19.89 -22.41
N VAL A 458 -57.45 -21.17 -22.24
CA VAL A 458 -56.95 -22.01 -23.32
C VAL A 458 -58.01 -22.18 -24.41
N SER A 459 -59.29 -22.36 -24.06
CA SER A 459 -60.39 -22.43 -25.03
C SER A 459 -60.59 -21.11 -25.80
N LEU A 460 -60.19 -19.98 -25.21
CA LEU A 460 -60.22 -18.66 -25.83
C LEU A 460 -58.95 -18.34 -26.66
N GLY A 461 -58.04 -19.33 -26.82
CA GLY A 461 -56.85 -19.20 -27.65
C GLY A 461 -55.59 -18.73 -26.92
N TRP A 462 -55.57 -18.72 -25.59
CA TRP A 462 -54.33 -18.53 -24.84
C TRP A 462 -53.45 -19.78 -24.94
N ASN A 463 -52.14 -19.59 -24.97
CA ASN A 463 -51.19 -20.70 -24.99
C ASN A 463 -51.08 -21.32 -23.59
N ASN A 464 -51.32 -22.62 -23.50
CA ASN A 464 -51.05 -23.40 -22.30
C ASN A 464 -49.54 -23.55 -22.12
N GLU A 465 -48.97 -22.90 -21.11
CA GLU A 465 -47.56 -23.01 -20.77
C GLU A 465 -47.30 -23.98 -19.60
N GLN A 466 -48.26 -24.87 -19.35
CA GLN A 466 -48.24 -25.95 -18.37
C GLN A 466 -48.26 -25.43 -16.91
N ILE A 467 -47.79 -26.26 -15.99
CA ILE A 467 -47.74 -25.93 -14.57
C ILE A 467 -46.51 -25.04 -14.32
N ALA A 468 -46.77 -23.85 -13.81
CA ALA A 468 -45.75 -22.87 -13.48
C ALA A 468 -44.91 -23.32 -12.27
N TRP A 469 -45.60 -23.75 -11.22
CA TRP A 469 -45.04 -24.29 -9.98
C TRP A 469 -46.15 -24.97 -9.15
N TYR A 470 -45.76 -25.64 -8.06
CA TYR A 470 -46.70 -26.17 -7.07
C TYR A 470 -46.69 -25.29 -5.82
N THR A 471 -47.83 -25.20 -5.17
CA THR A 471 -48.02 -24.39 -3.96
C THR A 471 -48.59 -25.25 -2.85
N ASP A 472 -48.24 -24.95 -1.60
CA ASP A 472 -48.81 -25.61 -0.42
C ASP A 472 -49.90 -24.70 0.18
N ALA A 473 -51.14 -25.18 0.24
CA ALA A 473 -52.26 -24.45 0.84
C ALA A 473 -52.04 -24.09 2.32
N THR A 474 -51.11 -24.75 3.01
CA THR A 474 -50.71 -24.47 4.39
C THR A 474 -49.60 -23.42 4.51
N GLY A 475 -49.12 -22.88 3.39
CA GLY A 475 -48.08 -21.86 3.37
C GLY A 475 -48.44 -20.58 4.13
N GLU A 476 -47.41 -19.90 4.65
CA GLU A 476 -47.57 -18.69 5.48
C GLU A 476 -47.47 -17.37 4.70
N VAL A 477 -47.10 -17.42 3.42
CA VAL A 477 -46.90 -16.23 2.59
C VAL A 477 -48.09 -16.02 1.67
N THR A 478 -49.00 -15.13 2.02
CA THR A 478 -50.15 -14.80 1.17
C THR A 478 -49.70 -14.09 -0.10
N VAL A 479 -50.08 -14.65 -1.25
CA VAL A 479 -49.90 -14.03 -2.57
C VAL A 479 -51.24 -13.44 -3.02
N TYR A 480 -51.28 -12.13 -3.19
CA TYR A 480 -52.45 -11.40 -3.66
C TYR A 480 -52.43 -11.27 -5.18
N ARG A 481 -53.60 -11.35 -5.82
CA ARG A 481 -53.80 -11.11 -7.26
C ARG A 481 -54.50 -9.76 -7.48
N LEU A 482 -53.99 -8.96 -8.40
CA LEU A 482 -54.71 -7.80 -8.93
C LEU A 482 -54.75 -7.84 -10.45
N TYR A 483 -55.83 -7.32 -11.01
CA TYR A 483 -56.02 -7.13 -12.44
C TYR A 483 -56.00 -5.65 -12.79
N ASN A 484 -55.24 -5.27 -13.81
CA ASN A 484 -55.23 -3.92 -14.35
C ASN A 484 -56.18 -3.80 -15.56
N PRO A 485 -57.33 -3.13 -15.43
CA PRO A 485 -58.28 -2.99 -16.53
C PRO A 485 -57.78 -2.17 -17.71
N ASN A 486 -56.68 -1.43 -17.55
CA ASN A 486 -56.14 -0.56 -18.61
C ASN A 486 -55.24 -1.29 -19.61
N ASN A 487 -54.58 -2.37 -19.20
CA ASN A 487 -53.62 -3.11 -20.05
C ASN A 487 -53.77 -4.64 -19.99
N GLY A 488 -54.71 -5.16 -19.19
CA GLY A 488 -54.99 -6.59 -19.07
C GLY A 488 -54.03 -7.36 -18.15
N GLU A 489 -53.07 -6.70 -17.52
CA GLU A 489 -52.05 -7.34 -16.69
C GLU A 489 -52.64 -7.91 -15.39
N HIS A 490 -52.13 -9.09 -15.00
CA HIS A 490 -52.28 -9.61 -13.64
C HIS A 490 -50.97 -9.48 -12.88
N MET A 491 -51.03 -8.88 -11.69
CA MET A 491 -49.88 -8.76 -10.78
C MET A 491 -50.07 -9.65 -9.55
N TYR A 492 -48.99 -10.31 -9.14
CA TYR A 492 -48.96 -11.25 -8.01
C TYR A 492 -47.96 -10.76 -6.97
N THR A 493 -48.45 -10.33 -5.80
CA THR A 493 -47.59 -9.73 -4.78
C THR A 493 -47.79 -10.35 -3.41
N THR A 494 -46.69 -10.46 -2.66
CA THR A 494 -46.69 -10.80 -1.24
C THR A 494 -46.78 -9.55 -0.35
N SER A 495 -46.60 -8.35 -0.92
CA SER A 495 -46.71 -7.08 -0.22
C SER A 495 -48.16 -6.64 -0.13
N LYS A 496 -48.74 -6.73 1.07
CA LYS A 496 -50.08 -6.15 1.32
C LYS A 496 -50.11 -4.65 1.02
N GLY A 497 -49.01 -3.93 1.22
CA GLY A 497 -48.92 -2.51 0.87
C GLY A 497 -49.05 -2.26 -0.64
N GLU A 498 -48.35 -3.05 -1.46
CA GLU A 498 -48.43 -2.97 -2.93
C GLU A 498 -49.85 -3.32 -3.43
N TYR A 499 -50.48 -4.32 -2.82
CA TYR A 499 -51.86 -4.71 -3.10
C TYR A 499 -52.88 -3.60 -2.78
N GLU A 500 -52.77 -2.93 -1.64
CA GLU A 500 -53.68 -1.84 -1.28
C GLU A 500 -53.47 -0.59 -2.15
N VAL A 501 -52.21 -0.21 -2.40
CA VAL A 501 -51.87 1.00 -3.18
C VAL A 501 -52.31 0.86 -4.64
N ASN A 502 -52.08 -0.29 -5.28
CA ASN A 502 -52.51 -0.48 -6.67
C ASN A 502 -54.04 -0.56 -6.79
N GLY A 503 -54.72 -1.14 -5.80
CA GLY A 503 -56.18 -1.09 -5.74
C GLY A 503 -56.74 0.34 -5.68
N GLN A 504 -56.13 1.22 -4.87
CA GLN A 504 -56.49 2.65 -4.82
C GLN A 504 -56.22 3.38 -6.14
N ARG A 505 -55.27 2.88 -6.93
CA ARG A 505 -54.91 3.40 -8.27
C ARG A 505 -55.79 2.83 -9.40
N GLY A 506 -56.87 2.15 -9.06
CA GLY A 506 -57.86 1.66 -10.02
C GLY A 506 -57.62 0.24 -10.54
N TRP A 507 -56.66 -0.50 -9.98
CA TRP A 507 -56.54 -1.93 -10.26
C TRP A 507 -57.66 -2.69 -9.54
N HIS A 508 -58.22 -3.70 -10.18
CA HIS A 508 -59.21 -4.57 -9.58
C HIS A 508 -58.53 -5.56 -8.63
N LYS A 509 -58.89 -5.49 -7.36
CA LYS A 509 -58.41 -6.40 -6.32
C LYS A 509 -59.16 -7.73 -6.44
N GLU A 510 -58.46 -8.81 -6.79
CA GLU A 510 -59.06 -10.12 -6.99
C GLU A 510 -58.88 -11.07 -5.79
N GLY A 511 -58.29 -10.57 -4.70
CA GLY A 511 -58.15 -11.32 -3.45
C GLY A 511 -56.85 -12.11 -3.38
N ILE A 512 -56.93 -13.21 -2.64
CA ILE A 512 -55.81 -14.12 -2.42
C ILE A 512 -55.77 -15.09 -3.59
N ALA A 513 -54.64 -15.11 -4.29
CA ALA A 513 -54.38 -16.04 -5.39
C ALA A 513 -54.08 -17.44 -4.83
N TRP A 514 -53.13 -17.51 -3.89
CA TRP A 514 -52.70 -18.72 -3.19
C TRP A 514 -51.81 -18.38 -1.97
N GLN A 515 -51.41 -19.40 -1.23
CA GLN A 515 -50.38 -19.32 -0.19
C GLN A 515 -49.05 -19.86 -0.75
N GLY A 516 -47.99 -19.06 -0.64
CA GLY A 516 -46.60 -19.46 -0.85
C GLY A 516 -45.90 -19.85 0.45
N LEU A 517 -44.73 -20.44 0.32
CA LEU A 517 -43.81 -20.75 1.40
C LEU A 517 -42.86 -19.58 1.67
N LYS A 518 -42.41 -19.50 2.91
CA LYS A 518 -41.44 -18.51 3.38
C LYS A 518 -40.05 -19.15 3.42
N SER A 519 -38.99 -18.42 3.10
CA SER A 519 -37.67 -18.82 3.59
C SER A 519 -37.64 -18.64 5.11
N ALA A 520 -37.02 -19.56 5.87
CA ALA A 520 -36.72 -19.23 7.25
C ALA A 520 -35.81 -18.01 7.26
N LYS A 521 -36.25 -16.95 7.94
CA LYS A 521 -35.45 -15.76 8.20
C LYS A 521 -34.18 -16.14 8.96
#